data_AF-A0AAU6FRZ7-F1
#
_entry.id   AF-A0AAU6FRZ7-F1
#
_cell.length_a   1.000
_cell.length_b   1.000
_cell.length_c   1.000
_cell.angle_alpha   90.00
_cell.angle_beta   90.00
_cell.angle_gamma   90.00
#
_symmetry.space_group_name_H-M   'P 1'
#
loop_
_entity.id
_entity.type
_entity.pdbx_description
1 polymer ?
#
loop_
_entity_poly.entity_id
_entity_poly.type
_entity_poly.pdbx_seq_one_letter_code
_entity_poly.pdbx_strand_id
1 'polypeptide(L)'
;MAYVRTNERLSGDPSCTVMWRTGGSRTGQTQRETFDDEEVAKRFRDLVNGHGQQWPPGWVKGEGFVEPDESSVPDAEMFSVYAHAYVGLLTDISDHTRTNYTRFIDNHMIPWFGELSVSERGPRLTRNHISQWILDLQGGKPGPLHAADTTRRPYAAKTIANLHGLLYSILQSAADADPALRDSNPCVHTRLPKGNDTEDDEVFLEPEEYARGAAKWAPMRC
;
A
#
# COMPACT_ATOMS: atom_id res chain seq x y z
N MET A 1 5.54 -12.70 -44.12
CA MET A 1 5.17 -11.27 -44.13
C MET A 1 3.69 -11.16 -43.78
N ALA A 2 3.30 -10.13 -43.02
CA ALA A 2 1.92 -9.92 -42.63
C ALA A 2 1.11 -9.38 -43.80
N TYR A 3 -0.13 -9.85 -43.94
CA TYR A 3 -1.05 -9.42 -44.99
C TYR A 3 -2.47 -9.28 -44.43
N VAL A 4 -3.28 -8.43 -45.06
CA VAL A 4 -4.69 -8.22 -44.72
C VAL A 4 -5.54 -9.13 -45.59
N ARG A 5 -6.51 -9.81 -44.99
CA ARG A 5 -7.57 -10.57 -45.66
C ARG A 5 -8.92 -9.96 -45.29
N THR A 6 -9.64 -9.46 -46.28
CA THR A 6 -11.00 -8.94 -46.10
C THR A 6 -12.00 -10.06 -46.32
N ASN A 7 -12.97 -10.20 -45.42
CA ASN A 7 -14.12 -11.08 -45.59
C ASN A 7 -15.40 -10.27 -45.29
N GLU A 8 -16.49 -10.57 -45.99
CA GLU A 8 -17.82 -10.03 -45.68
C GLU A 8 -18.46 -10.85 -44.56
N ARG A 9 -18.97 -10.18 -43.52
CA ARG A 9 -19.74 -10.86 -42.46
C ARG A 9 -21.17 -11.13 -42.94
N LEU A 10 -21.86 -12.07 -42.29
CA LEU A 10 -23.29 -12.29 -42.51
C LEU A 10 -24.14 -11.02 -42.27
N SER A 11 -23.64 -10.04 -41.51
CA SER A 11 -24.29 -8.74 -41.27
C SER A 11 -24.13 -7.73 -42.42
N GLY A 12 -23.28 -8.02 -43.42
CA GLY A 12 -22.93 -7.10 -44.50
C GLY A 12 -21.75 -6.17 -44.17
N ASP A 13 -21.26 -6.15 -42.93
CA ASP A 13 -20.11 -5.32 -42.54
C ASP A 13 -18.78 -5.96 -42.98
N PRO A 14 -17.82 -5.16 -43.47
CA PRO A 14 -16.49 -5.65 -43.84
C PRO A 14 -15.70 -6.05 -42.58
N SER A 15 -15.10 -7.24 -42.59
CA SER A 15 -14.18 -7.71 -41.56
C SER A 15 -12.78 -7.86 -42.15
N CYS A 16 -11.82 -7.13 -41.59
CA CYS A 16 -10.43 -7.15 -42.03
C CYS A 16 -9.58 -7.97 -41.06
N THR A 17 -9.08 -9.14 -41.48
CA THR A 17 -8.20 -9.97 -40.65
C THR A 17 -6.75 -9.84 -41.12
N VAL A 18 -5.86 -9.37 -40.25
CA VAL A 18 -4.41 -9.39 -40.47
C VAL A 18 -3.88 -10.77 -40.10
N MET A 19 -3.14 -11.41 -41.01
CA MET A 19 -2.56 -12.74 -40.83
C MET A 19 -1.05 -12.71 -41.04
N TRP A 20 -0.30 -13.42 -40.20
CA TRP A 20 1.15 -13.58 -40.33
C TRP A 20 1.63 -14.88 -39.70
N ARG A 21 2.94 -15.15 -39.80
CA ARG A 21 3.61 -16.24 -39.08
C ARG A 21 4.63 -15.65 -38.12
N THR A 22 4.63 -16.12 -36.87
CA THR A 22 5.56 -15.63 -35.84
C THR A 22 7.02 -15.73 -36.32
N GLY A 23 7.75 -14.62 -36.24
CA GLY A 23 9.16 -14.54 -36.66
C GLY A 23 9.38 -14.68 -38.18
N GLY A 24 8.32 -14.69 -38.99
CA GLY A 24 8.40 -14.74 -40.45
C GLY A 24 8.84 -16.08 -41.04
N SER A 25 9.09 -17.09 -40.21
CA SER A 25 9.53 -18.42 -40.63
C SER A 25 8.41 -19.23 -41.27
N ARG A 26 8.76 -20.11 -42.22
CA ARG A 26 7.85 -21.15 -42.76
C ARG A 26 7.34 -22.11 -41.68
N THR A 27 8.11 -22.33 -40.62
CA THR A 27 7.73 -23.15 -39.47
C THR A 27 7.05 -22.36 -38.36
N GLY A 28 6.96 -21.02 -38.49
CA GLY A 28 6.34 -20.15 -37.49
C GLY A 28 4.84 -20.40 -37.36
N GLN A 29 4.34 -20.31 -36.13
CA GLN A 29 2.92 -20.42 -35.82
C GLN A 29 2.14 -19.32 -36.55
N THR A 30 1.01 -19.70 -37.17
CA THR A 30 0.12 -18.73 -37.80
C THR A 30 -0.59 -17.91 -36.73
N GLN A 31 -0.47 -16.58 -36.83
CA GLN A 31 -1.13 -15.61 -35.97
C GLN A 31 -2.15 -14.80 -36.78
N ARG A 32 -3.18 -14.30 -36.09
CA ARG A 32 -4.20 -13.45 -36.70
C ARG A 32 -4.80 -12.46 -35.70
N GLU A 33 -5.15 -11.29 -36.20
CA GLU A 33 -5.93 -10.27 -35.51
C GLU A 33 -7.04 -9.76 -36.45
N THR A 34 -8.23 -9.49 -35.93
CA THR A 34 -9.38 -9.05 -36.74
C THR A 34 -9.83 -7.66 -36.35
N PHE A 35 -10.14 -6.85 -37.36
CA PHE A 35 -10.56 -5.47 -37.26
C PHE A 35 -11.86 -5.25 -38.03
N ASP A 36 -12.65 -4.28 -37.59
CA ASP A 36 -13.84 -3.82 -38.30
C ASP A 36 -13.51 -2.68 -39.30
N ASP A 37 -12.30 -2.12 -39.21
CA ASP A 37 -11.81 -1.01 -40.03
C ASP A 37 -10.56 -1.41 -40.83
N GLU A 38 -10.58 -1.15 -42.15
CA GLU A 38 -9.50 -1.51 -43.06
C GLU A 38 -8.21 -0.70 -42.85
N GLU A 39 -8.33 0.60 -42.54
CA GLU A 39 -7.19 1.47 -42.30
C GLU A 39 -6.49 1.11 -41.00
N VAL A 40 -7.24 0.72 -39.96
CA VAL A 40 -6.68 0.20 -38.71
C VAL A 40 -5.95 -1.12 -38.96
N ALA A 41 -6.53 -2.04 -39.75
CA ALA A 41 -5.89 -3.30 -40.12
C ALA A 41 -4.57 -3.09 -40.90
N LYS A 42 -4.53 -2.11 -41.82
CA LYS A 42 -3.30 -1.74 -42.55
C LYS A 42 -2.22 -1.22 -41.61
N ARG A 43 -2.55 -0.32 -40.67
CA ARG A 43 -1.61 0.20 -39.67
C ARG A 43 -1.05 -0.93 -38.80
N PHE A 44 -1.90 -1.83 -38.32
CA PHE A 44 -1.45 -2.98 -37.53
C PHE A 44 -0.55 -3.93 -38.34
N ARG A 45 -0.88 -4.21 -39.60
CA ARG A 45 -0.02 -4.99 -40.51
C ARG A 45 1.38 -4.37 -40.62
N ASP A 46 1.46 -3.05 -40.78
CA ASP A 46 2.73 -2.35 -40.94
C ASP A 46 3.57 -2.41 -39.66
N LEU A 47 2.92 -2.32 -38.49
CA LEU A 47 3.58 -2.55 -37.20
C LEU A 47 4.12 -3.99 -37.08
N VAL A 48 3.32 -5.01 -37.38
CA VAL A 48 3.78 -6.41 -37.36
C VAL A 48 4.96 -6.62 -38.31
N ASN A 49 4.92 -5.99 -39.49
CA ASN A 49 6.04 -6.04 -40.44
C ASN A 49 7.29 -5.34 -39.91
N GLY A 50 7.15 -4.18 -39.25
CA GLY A 50 8.24 -3.45 -38.61
C GLY A 50 8.85 -4.17 -37.40
N HIS A 51 8.03 -4.92 -36.65
CA HIS A 51 8.44 -5.68 -35.47
C HIS A 51 8.86 -7.13 -35.78
N GLY A 52 9.39 -7.39 -36.97
CA GLY A 52 9.96 -8.69 -37.31
C GLY A 52 8.94 -9.84 -37.28
N GLN A 53 7.69 -9.57 -37.66
CA GLN A 53 6.60 -10.54 -37.66
C GLN A 53 6.25 -11.06 -36.26
N GLN A 54 6.39 -10.21 -35.25
CA GLN A 54 5.90 -10.43 -33.89
C GLN A 54 4.72 -9.51 -33.58
N TRP A 55 4.03 -9.79 -32.49
CA TRP A 55 3.05 -8.86 -31.95
C TRP A 55 3.72 -7.53 -31.62
N PRO A 56 3.11 -6.38 -31.97
CA PRO A 56 3.64 -5.08 -31.56
C PRO A 56 3.73 -5.00 -30.02
N PRO A 57 4.78 -4.39 -29.46
CA PRO A 57 4.88 -4.19 -28.01
C PRO A 57 3.67 -3.42 -27.45
N GLY A 58 3.08 -3.90 -26.35
CA GLY A 58 1.89 -3.30 -25.74
C GLY A 58 0.56 -3.66 -26.43
N TRP A 59 0.58 -4.48 -27.49
CA TRP A 59 -0.65 -4.92 -28.15
C TRP A 59 -1.22 -6.19 -27.50
N VAL A 60 -2.44 -6.11 -27.00
CA VAL A 60 -3.22 -7.25 -26.50
C VAL A 60 -4.23 -7.67 -27.56
N LYS A 61 -4.27 -8.97 -27.85
CA LYS A 61 -5.11 -9.53 -28.91
C LYS A 61 -6.59 -9.27 -28.63
N GLY A 62 -7.30 -8.68 -29.60
CA GLY A 62 -8.72 -8.32 -29.49
C GLY A 62 -9.00 -7.04 -28.68
N GLU A 63 -8.01 -6.45 -28.03
CA GLU A 63 -8.14 -5.24 -27.22
C GLU A 63 -7.42 -4.04 -27.85
N GLY A 64 -6.29 -4.27 -28.54
CA GLY A 64 -5.50 -3.22 -29.18
C GLY A 64 -4.25 -2.85 -28.38
N PHE A 65 -3.74 -1.64 -28.57
CA PHE A 65 -2.72 -1.09 -27.68
C PHE A 65 -3.35 -0.83 -26.32
N VAL A 66 -2.99 -1.66 -25.36
CA VAL A 66 -3.28 -1.43 -23.96
C VAL A 66 -2.03 -0.74 -23.43
N GLU A 67 -2.18 0.47 -22.89
CA GLU A 67 -1.09 1.03 -22.08
C GLU A 67 -0.77 -0.04 -21.04
N PRO A 68 0.48 -0.51 -20.93
CA PRO A 68 0.81 -1.44 -19.84
C PRO A 68 0.32 -0.74 -18.59
N ASP A 69 -0.65 -1.36 -17.90
CA ASP A 69 -1.20 -0.85 -16.64
C ASP A 69 -0.02 -0.26 -15.88
N GLU A 70 -0.04 1.05 -15.62
CA GLU A 70 0.92 1.70 -14.73
C GLU A 70 0.82 0.91 -13.44
N SER A 71 1.70 -0.08 -13.27
CA SER A 71 1.33 -1.34 -12.62
C SER A 71 0.60 -1.04 -11.34
N SER A 72 -0.71 -1.27 -11.33
CA SER A 72 -1.53 -0.96 -10.17
C SER A 72 -0.83 -1.60 -8.99
N VAL A 73 -0.39 -0.76 -8.06
CA VAL A 73 0.32 -1.19 -6.85
C VAL A 73 -0.51 -2.33 -6.28
N PRO A 74 0.05 -3.55 -6.10
CA PRO A 74 -0.74 -4.64 -5.56
C PRO A 74 -1.42 -4.16 -4.28
N ASP A 75 -2.73 -4.40 -4.14
CA ASP A 75 -3.49 -3.93 -2.96
C ASP A 75 -2.80 -4.33 -1.64
N ALA A 76 -2.12 -5.48 -1.64
CA ALA A 76 -1.32 -5.98 -0.52
C ALA A 76 -0.17 -5.06 -0.10
N GLU A 77 0.31 -4.17 -0.98
CA GLU A 77 1.37 -3.18 -0.73
C GLU A 77 0.81 -1.81 -0.34
N MET A 78 -0.51 -1.62 -0.37
CA MET A 78 -1.12 -0.43 0.23
C MET A 78 -0.97 -0.48 1.74
N PHE A 79 -0.72 0.67 2.36
CA PHE A 79 -0.38 0.76 3.78
C PHE A 79 -1.42 0.11 4.68
N SER A 80 -2.71 0.35 4.41
CA SER A 80 -3.82 -0.21 5.19
C SER A 80 -3.77 -1.74 5.21
N VAL A 81 -3.75 -2.37 4.03
CA VAL A 81 -3.75 -3.84 3.88
C VAL A 81 -2.46 -4.44 4.45
N TYR A 82 -1.31 -3.85 4.12
CA TYR A 82 -0.01 -4.34 4.57
C TYR A 82 0.14 -4.27 6.09
N ALA A 83 -0.25 -3.15 6.73
CA ALA A 83 -0.13 -2.97 8.17
C ALA A 83 -0.97 -3.98 8.97
N HIS A 84 -2.18 -4.28 8.50
CA HIS A 84 -3.01 -5.33 9.11
C HIS A 84 -2.43 -6.72 8.92
N ALA A 85 -1.92 -7.04 7.72
CA ALA A 85 -1.26 -8.31 7.47
C ALA A 85 -0.03 -8.48 8.37
N TYR A 86 0.79 -7.44 8.51
CA TYR A 86 1.95 -7.42 9.42
C TYR A 86 1.54 -7.75 10.85
N VAL A 87 0.55 -7.04 11.41
CA VAL A 87 0.07 -7.30 12.77
C VAL A 87 -0.55 -8.69 12.88
N GLY A 88 -1.20 -9.21 11.84
CA GLY A 88 -1.74 -10.57 11.77
C GLY A 88 -0.66 -11.66 11.82
N LEU A 89 0.54 -11.38 11.30
CA LEU A 89 1.65 -12.33 11.23
C LEU A 89 2.60 -12.27 12.43
N LEU A 90 2.47 -11.27 13.31
CA LEU A 90 3.27 -11.21 14.54
C LEU A 90 3.05 -12.45 15.40
N THR A 91 4.15 -13.14 15.70
CA THR A 91 4.23 -14.29 16.60
C THR A 91 4.50 -13.82 18.03
N ASP A 92 4.13 -14.64 19.01
CA ASP A 92 4.43 -14.40 20.44
C ASP A 92 3.86 -13.09 21.04
N ILE A 93 2.73 -12.61 20.50
CA ILE A 93 1.96 -11.52 21.09
C ILE A 93 0.60 -12.02 21.57
N SER A 94 0.10 -11.44 22.66
CA SER A 94 -1.25 -11.73 23.15
C SER A 94 -2.34 -11.24 22.17
N ASP A 95 -3.52 -11.85 22.20
CA ASP A 95 -4.69 -11.38 21.42
C ASP A 95 -5.09 -9.95 21.79
N HIS A 96 -4.90 -9.57 23.06
CA HIS A 96 -5.12 -8.20 23.50
C HIS A 96 -4.15 -7.23 22.83
N THR A 97 -2.85 -7.59 22.76
CA THR A 97 -1.83 -6.79 22.07
C THR A 97 -2.15 -6.64 20.59
N ARG A 98 -2.54 -7.74 19.93
CA ARG A 98 -2.94 -7.74 18.53
C ARG A 98 -4.12 -6.80 18.28
N THR A 99 -5.15 -6.90 19.11
CA THR A 99 -6.34 -6.02 19.05
C THR A 99 -5.96 -4.56 19.24
N ASN A 100 -5.08 -4.25 20.20
CA ASN A 100 -4.61 -2.89 20.43
C ASN A 100 -3.82 -2.33 19.24
N TYR A 101 -2.94 -3.13 18.63
CA TYR A 101 -2.18 -2.71 17.45
C TYR A 101 -3.08 -2.46 16.25
N THR A 102 -4.04 -3.34 15.97
CA THR A 102 -5.05 -3.10 14.93
C THR A 102 -5.78 -1.78 15.19
N ARG A 103 -6.24 -1.54 16.43
CA ARG A 103 -6.90 -0.29 16.80
C ARG A 103 -6.00 0.94 16.64
N PHE A 104 -4.69 0.81 16.89
CA PHE A 104 -3.74 1.90 16.66
C PHE A 104 -3.54 2.17 15.17
N ILE A 105 -3.46 1.14 14.33
CA ILE A 105 -3.39 1.29 12.87
C ILE A 105 -4.64 2.04 12.38
N ASP A 106 -5.83 1.55 12.73
CA ASP A 106 -7.11 2.11 12.27
C ASP A 106 -7.30 3.58 12.65
N ASN A 107 -7.02 3.90 13.91
CA ASN A 107 -7.34 5.22 14.42
C ASN A 107 -6.22 6.25 14.25
N HIS A 108 -4.98 5.78 14.11
CA HIS A 108 -3.81 6.66 14.26
C HIS A 108 -2.84 6.60 13.09
N MET A 109 -3.00 5.68 12.14
CA MET A 109 -2.12 5.57 10.97
C MET A 109 -2.90 5.63 9.66
N ILE A 110 -3.93 4.80 9.49
CA ILE A 110 -4.77 4.77 8.28
C ILE A 110 -5.28 6.16 7.90
N PRO A 111 -5.74 7.03 8.82
CA PRO A 111 -6.24 8.34 8.45
C PRO A 111 -5.23 9.29 7.79
N TRP A 112 -3.94 8.96 7.84
CA TRP A 112 -2.85 9.71 7.20
C TRP A 112 -2.22 8.96 6.04
N PHE A 113 -2.18 7.63 6.12
CA PHE A 113 -1.36 6.80 5.24
C PHE A 113 -2.15 5.81 4.41
N GLY A 114 -3.47 5.68 4.60
CA GLY A 114 -4.30 4.64 3.98
C GLY A 114 -4.25 4.60 2.45
N GLU A 115 -4.05 5.75 1.81
CA GLU A 115 -3.92 5.89 0.35
C GLU A 115 -2.46 5.81 -0.15
N LEU A 116 -1.50 5.58 0.75
CA LEU A 116 -0.09 5.45 0.42
C LEU A 116 0.33 3.99 0.37
N SER A 117 1.40 3.71 -0.37
CA SER A 117 2.02 2.40 -0.44
C SER A 117 3.21 2.30 0.51
N VAL A 118 3.42 1.07 1.04
CA VAL A 118 4.67 0.73 1.74
C VAL A 118 5.83 0.48 0.77
N SER A 119 5.56 0.27 -0.51
CA SER A 119 6.57 -0.04 -1.54
C SER A 119 6.97 1.17 -2.38
N GLU A 120 8.05 1.01 -3.16
CA GLU A 120 8.50 2.02 -4.15
C GLU A 120 7.70 1.98 -5.45
N ARG A 121 6.83 0.98 -5.63
CA ARG A 121 6.02 0.83 -6.84
C ARG A 121 4.80 1.76 -6.85
N GLY A 122 4.48 2.39 -5.72
CA GLY A 122 3.24 3.15 -5.54
C GLY A 122 3.37 4.56 -4.98
N PRO A 123 2.23 5.19 -4.62
CA PRO A 123 2.20 6.48 -3.94
C PRO A 123 3.01 6.44 -2.65
N ARG A 124 4.24 6.95 -2.71
CA ARG A 124 5.26 6.62 -1.71
C ARG A 124 4.98 7.25 -0.35
N LEU A 125 5.02 6.43 0.71
CA LEU A 125 5.13 6.94 2.08
C LEU A 125 6.55 7.44 2.35
N THR A 126 6.70 8.75 2.61
CA THR A 126 7.99 9.44 2.75
C THR A 126 8.22 9.96 4.18
N ARG A 127 9.45 10.40 4.47
CA ARG A 127 9.78 11.05 5.75
C ARG A 127 8.96 12.33 5.99
N ASN A 128 8.57 13.04 4.93
CA ASN A 128 7.74 14.24 5.06
C ASN A 128 6.35 13.88 5.59
N HIS A 129 5.75 12.79 5.10
CA HIS A 129 4.47 12.29 5.61
C HIS A 129 4.56 11.92 7.10
N ILE A 130 5.64 11.26 7.52
CA ILE A 130 5.86 10.90 8.94
C ILE A 130 6.05 12.15 9.81
N SER A 131 6.85 13.11 9.33
CA SER A 131 7.10 14.35 10.07
C SER A 131 5.81 15.16 10.25
N GLN A 132 5.00 15.26 9.19
CA GLN A 132 3.70 15.92 9.25
C GLN A 132 2.74 15.18 10.19
N TRP A 133 2.68 13.86 10.10
CA TRP A 133 1.87 13.02 10.99
C TRP A 133 2.23 13.26 12.47
N ILE A 134 3.52 13.30 12.81
CA ILE A 134 3.96 13.61 14.18
C ILE A 134 3.48 15.00 14.62
N LEU A 135 3.65 16.02 13.77
CA LEU A 135 3.17 17.38 14.06
C LEU A 135 1.65 17.43 14.26
N ASP A 136 0.90 16.65 13.48
CA ASP A 136 -0.55 16.55 13.61
C ASP A 136 -0.95 15.87 14.93
N LEU A 137 -0.29 14.78 15.30
CA LEU A 137 -0.52 14.11 16.58
C LEU A 137 -0.18 15.02 17.78
N GLN A 138 0.91 15.79 17.69
CA GLN A 138 1.27 16.79 18.71
C GLN A 138 0.24 17.93 18.77
N GLY A 139 -0.27 18.38 17.62
CA GLY A 139 -1.23 19.47 17.53
C GLY A 139 -2.68 19.05 17.77
N GLY A 140 -2.96 17.75 17.88
CA GLY A 140 -4.33 17.24 17.93
C GLY A 140 -5.10 17.50 16.62
N LYS A 141 -4.42 17.49 15.48
CA LYS A 141 -5.04 17.72 14.18
C LYS A 141 -5.60 16.39 13.61
N PRO A 142 -6.79 16.39 13.01
CA PRO A 142 -7.29 15.23 12.27
C PRO A 142 -6.42 14.95 11.04
N GLY A 143 -6.35 13.69 10.62
CA GLY A 143 -5.67 13.30 9.39
C GLY A 143 -6.49 13.64 8.14
N PRO A 144 -5.87 13.62 6.95
CA PRO A 144 -6.52 13.96 5.69
C PRO A 144 -7.73 13.06 5.34
N LEU A 145 -7.74 11.80 5.80
CA LEU A 145 -8.82 10.85 5.53
C LEU A 145 -9.85 10.75 6.66
N HIS A 146 -9.71 11.59 7.71
CA HIS A 146 -10.77 11.70 8.71
C HIS A 146 -11.98 12.44 8.13
N ALA A 147 -13.16 12.15 8.68
CA ALA A 147 -14.35 12.94 8.39
C ALA A 147 -14.10 14.41 8.76
N ALA A 148 -14.63 15.35 7.97
CA ALA A 148 -14.33 16.77 8.09
C ALA A 148 -14.68 17.39 9.46
N ASP A 149 -15.62 16.80 10.20
CA ASP A 149 -16.05 17.21 11.53
C ASP A 149 -15.27 16.53 12.67
N THR A 150 -14.29 15.68 12.34
CA THR A 150 -13.51 14.96 13.34
C THR A 150 -12.65 15.91 14.15
N THR A 151 -12.87 15.92 15.46
CA THR A 151 -12.01 16.64 16.40
C THR A 151 -11.05 15.67 17.09
N ARG A 152 -9.81 16.12 17.30
CA ARG A 152 -8.78 15.34 18.01
C ARG A 152 -8.13 16.18 19.10
N ARG A 153 -7.53 15.49 20.07
CA ARG A 153 -6.74 16.11 21.13
C ARG A 153 -5.24 15.85 20.87
N PRO A 154 -4.36 16.77 21.29
CA PRO A 154 -2.92 16.53 21.34
C PRO A 154 -2.58 15.23 22.07
N TYR A 155 -1.62 14.48 21.54
CA TYR A 155 -1.06 13.32 22.23
C TYR A 155 0.19 13.65 23.05
N ALA A 156 0.35 12.92 24.15
CA ALA A 156 1.59 12.93 24.92
C ALA A 156 2.76 12.34 24.11
N ALA A 157 3.98 12.77 24.42
CA ALA A 157 5.21 12.32 23.77
C ALA A 157 5.36 10.79 23.79
N LYS A 158 5.06 10.15 24.94
CA LYS A 158 5.10 8.68 25.09
C LYS A 158 4.15 7.98 24.12
N THR A 159 2.93 8.51 23.94
CA THR A 159 1.96 7.94 22.99
C THR A 159 2.47 8.06 21.56
N ILE A 160 3.01 9.23 21.19
CA ILE A 160 3.57 9.44 19.84
C ILE A 160 4.76 8.51 19.60
N ALA A 161 5.63 8.31 20.59
CA ALA A 161 6.76 7.39 20.51
C ALA A 161 6.30 5.94 20.30
N ASN A 162 5.27 5.49 21.02
CA ASN A 162 4.72 4.14 20.88
C ASN A 162 4.10 3.93 19.48
N LEU A 163 3.32 4.91 19.00
CA LEU A 163 2.72 4.85 17.66
C LEU A 163 3.81 4.84 16.58
N HIS A 164 4.82 5.69 16.72
CA HIS A 164 5.95 5.72 15.80
C HIS A 164 6.74 4.40 15.83
N GLY A 165 6.90 3.78 17.00
CA GLY A 165 7.55 2.46 17.12
C GLY A 165 6.81 1.37 16.32
N LEU A 166 5.48 1.33 16.41
CA LEU A 166 4.68 0.40 15.59
C LEU A 166 4.80 0.70 14.10
N LEU A 167 4.72 1.98 13.70
CA LEU A 167 4.88 2.39 12.30
C LEU A 167 6.27 2.02 11.77
N TYR A 168 7.31 2.26 12.57
CA TYR A 168 8.68 1.90 12.24
C TYR A 168 8.78 0.40 11.94
N SER A 169 8.23 -0.45 12.81
CA SER A 169 8.30 -1.90 12.63
C SER A 169 7.56 -2.40 11.38
N ILE A 170 6.39 -1.82 11.07
CA ILE A 170 5.64 -2.11 9.82
C ILE A 170 6.48 -1.74 8.59
N LEU A 171 7.06 -0.54 8.55
CA LEU A 171 7.83 -0.10 7.38
C LEU A 171 9.20 -0.76 7.30
N GLN A 172 9.75 -1.20 8.44
CA GLN A 172 10.97 -2.00 8.47
C GLN A 172 10.73 -3.38 7.86
N SER A 173 9.59 -4.03 8.15
CA SER A 173 9.30 -5.33 7.54
C SER A 173 9.14 -5.25 6.02
N ALA A 174 8.66 -4.12 5.49
CA ALA A 174 8.60 -3.90 4.04
C ALA A 174 10.00 -3.71 3.42
N ALA A 175 10.93 -3.07 4.15
CA ALA A 175 12.32 -2.94 3.71
C ALA A 175 13.07 -4.28 3.78
N ASP A 176 12.79 -5.09 4.80
CA ASP A 176 13.44 -6.38 5.04
C ASP A 176 12.76 -7.56 4.29
N ALA A 177 11.71 -7.30 3.52
CA ALA A 177 11.01 -8.30 2.74
C ALA A 177 11.92 -8.95 1.66
N ASP A 178 11.54 -10.12 1.17
CA ASP A 178 12.24 -10.82 0.10
C ASP A 178 11.29 -11.12 -1.09
N PRO A 179 11.42 -10.41 -2.23
CA PRO A 179 12.30 -9.27 -2.46
C PRO A 179 11.85 -8.02 -1.68
N ALA A 180 12.78 -7.11 -1.40
CA ALA A 180 12.48 -5.88 -0.67
C ALA A 180 11.41 -5.05 -1.40
N LEU A 181 10.42 -4.58 -0.64
CA LEU A 181 9.36 -3.73 -1.19
C LEU A 181 9.81 -2.26 -1.25
N ARG A 182 10.76 -1.88 -0.39
CA ARG A 182 11.32 -0.54 -0.34
C ARG A 182 12.80 -0.50 0.02
N ASP A 183 13.50 0.51 -0.50
CA ASP A 183 14.95 0.64 -0.30
C ASP A 183 15.34 0.99 1.13
N SER A 184 14.48 1.71 1.84
CA SER A 184 14.75 2.16 3.21
C SER A 184 13.48 2.49 3.99
N ASN A 185 13.58 2.38 5.32
CA ASN A 185 12.52 2.76 6.23
C ASN A 185 12.51 4.28 6.47
N PRO A 186 11.44 5.01 6.09
CA PRO A 186 11.40 6.47 6.19
C PRO A 186 11.25 6.97 7.62
N CYS A 187 10.94 6.10 8.60
CA CYS A 187 10.95 6.42 10.03
C CYS A 187 12.37 6.51 10.61
N VAL A 188 13.38 6.03 9.89
CA VAL A 188 14.79 6.12 10.34
C VAL A 188 15.20 7.58 10.43
N HIS A 189 15.87 7.94 11.52
CA HIS A 189 16.31 9.31 11.87
C HIS A 189 15.19 10.33 12.11
N THR A 190 13.94 9.89 12.30
CA THR A 190 12.86 10.77 12.76
C THR A 190 13.16 11.30 14.17
N ARG A 191 13.03 12.61 14.37
CA ARG A 191 13.14 13.21 15.71
C ARG A 191 11.77 13.18 16.38
N LEU A 192 11.69 12.46 17.50
CA LEU A 192 10.46 12.38 18.28
C LEU A 192 10.36 13.50 19.31
N PRO A 193 9.14 13.91 19.68
CA PRO A 193 8.92 14.83 20.79
C PRO A 193 9.50 14.26 22.08
N LYS A 194 10.20 15.10 22.85
CA LYS A 194 10.58 14.76 24.22
C LYS A 194 9.41 15.06 25.15
N GLY A 195 9.14 14.18 26.10
CA GLY A 195 8.24 14.51 27.21
C GLY A 195 8.87 15.59 28.08
N ASN A 196 8.06 16.27 28.88
CA ASN A 196 8.62 16.82 30.12
C ASN A 196 8.99 15.58 30.95
N ASP A 197 10.28 15.41 31.25
CA ASP A 197 10.81 14.39 32.14
C ASP A 197 10.38 14.69 33.59
N THR A 198 9.06 14.83 33.84
CA THR A 198 8.52 14.29 35.08
C THR A 198 8.42 12.81 34.76
N GLU A 199 9.51 12.07 34.98
CA GLU A 199 9.39 10.64 35.20
C GLU A 199 8.25 10.52 36.22
N ASP A 200 7.19 9.78 35.88
CA ASP A 200 6.33 9.23 36.91
C ASP A 200 7.29 8.32 37.69
N ASP A 201 8.01 8.89 38.65
CA ASP A 201 8.83 8.14 39.57
C ASP A 201 7.86 7.14 40.18
N GLU A 202 7.95 5.88 39.76
CA GLU A 202 7.22 4.79 40.37
C GLU A 202 7.81 4.62 41.77
N VAL A 203 7.43 5.52 42.68
CA VAL A 203 7.83 5.50 44.08
C VAL A 203 7.01 4.40 44.74
N PHE A 204 7.70 3.40 45.27
CA PHE A 204 7.07 2.39 46.10
C PHE A 204 6.41 3.08 47.29
N LEU A 205 5.16 2.72 47.61
CA LEU A 205 4.53 3.14 48.86
C LEU A 205 5.40 2.72 50.03
N GLU A 206 5.71 3.65 50.92
CA GLU A 206 6.36 3.28 52.17
C GLU A 206 5.42 2.40 53.02
N PRO A 207 5.96 1.55 53.91
CA PRO A 207 5.14 0.66 54.75
C PRO A 207 4.00 1.38 55.50
N GLU A 208 4.23 2.63 55.90
CA GLU A 208 3.23 3.47 56.57
C GLU A 208 2.12 3.97 55.62
N GLU A 209 2.46 4.30 54.38
CA GLU A 209 1.51 4.73 53.36
C GLU A 209 0.65 3.55 52.89
N TYR A 210 1.27 2.38 52.72
CA TYR A 210 0.57 1.13 52.47
C TYR A 210 -0.40 0.79 53.62
N ALA A 211 0.05 0.87 54.87
CA ALA A 211 -0.80 0.61 56.04
C ALA A 211 -1.99 1.58 56.12
N ARG A 212 -1.78 2.86 55.79
CA ARG A 212 -2.84 3.88 55.74
C ARG A 212 -3.85 3.60 54.62
N GLY A 213 -3.37 3.18 53.46
CA GLY A 213 -4.21 2.69 52.38
C GLY A 213 -5.04 1.48 52.83
N ALA A 214 -4.37 0.44 53.33
CA ALA A 214 -5.00 -0.80 53.77
C ALA A 214 -6.06 -0.58 54.86
N ALA A 215 -5.84 0.33 55.81
CA ALA A 215 -6.82 0.68 56.83
C ALA A 215 -8.09 1.34 56.27
N LYS A 216 -7.98 2.09 55.17
CA LYS A 216 -9.10 2.72 54.47
C LYS A 216 -9.96 1.72 53.68
N TRP A 217 -9.37 0.59 53.29
CA TRP A 217 -10.03 -0.47 52.51
C TRP A 217 -10.40 -1.71 53.35
N ALA A 218 -10.10 -1.70 54.65
CA ALA A 218 -10.53 -2.75 55.55
C ALA A 218 -12.06 -2.72 55.67
N PRO A 219 -12.79 -3.79 55.28
CA PRO A 219 -14.23 -3.83 55.48
C PRO A 219 -14.51 -3.71 56.98
N MET A 220 -15.41 -2.80 57.34
CA MET A 220 -15.98 -2.69 58.68
C MET A 220 -16.44 -4.09 59.09
N ARG A 221 -15.73 -4.72 60.02
CA ARG A 221 -16.15 -6.00 60.60
C ARG A 221 -17.45 -5.74 61.36
N CYS A 222 -18.49 -6.51 61.02
CA CYS A 222 -19.81 -6.51 61.65
C CYS A 222 -19.72 -6.73 63.17
#